data_AF-A0A4Q3JU09-F1
#
_entry.id   AF-A0A4Q3JU09-F1
#
_cell.length_a   1.000
_cell.length_b   1.000
_cell.length_c   1.000
_cell.angle_alpha   90.00
_cell.angle_beta   90.00
_cell.angle_gamma   90.00
#
_symmetry.space_group_name_H-M   'P 1'
#
loop_
_entity.id
_entity.type
_entity.pdbx_description
1 polymer ?
#
loop_
_entity_poly.entity_id
_entity_poly.type
_entity_poly.pdbx_seq_one_letter_code
_entity_poly.pdbx_strand_id
1 'polypeptide(L)'
;VGDEGVRLLLSDSTNVDSIGWSGSEEHAATVLRNLIETAPARVVVGLFASNVARLQTVGEIAASLGRKVVLLGRSVLTHARIGQQLGHLKWPSDLLLPVEAIASTPKHKIVGIATGTQGERLAALAKLASRTHPHLQLDEGDRVIFSSRVIPGNEPVLSQMMNGLLRHGIQVCTATTDPGVHVSGHAYRDEQSRMIELTRPQSFVPIHGTLMHLHRHAALARERGVSEVTVLENGEVGELADDRALGRARGWVAAGKVATWGGDDIPERVLQDREQLARSGIVLVTAVIDSRGRPVGSVSLATRGVIDERLDGDVLRETAREAQRLMSEHPYHHHRPGDDEVAEVARSAVRRKLEASIGRRPMVLAQVVRAR
;
A
#
# COMPACT_ATOMS: atom_id res chain seq x y z
N VAL A 1 -11.50 36.23 -4.75
CA VAL A 1 -10.27 35.52 -5.18
C VAL A 1 -9.92 35.80 -6.63
N GLY A 2 -10.58 35.19 -7.63
CA GLY A 2 -10.21 35.40 -9.04
C GLY A 2 -10.27 36.87 -9.48
N ASP A 3 -11.27 37.61 -9.01
CA ASP A 3 -11.43 39.05 -9.29
C ASP A 3 -10.41 39.94 -8.56
N GLU A 4 -9.76 39.43 -7.50
CA GLU A 4 -8.68 40.12 -6.78
C GLU A 4 -7.31 39.93 -7.45
N GLY A 5 -7.23 39.04 -8.45
CA GLY A 5 -6.00 38.65 -9.14
C GLY A 5 -5.28 37.50 -8.46
N VAL A 6 -4.91 36.47 -9.25
CA VAL A 6 -4.19 35.30 -8.76
C VAL A 6 -2.81 35.24 -9.42
N ARG A 7 -1.75 35.48 -8.64
CA ARG A 7 -0.37 35.41 -9.13
C ARG A 7 0.04 33.98 -9.49
N LEU A 8 -0.28 33.01 -8.64
CA LEU A 8 0.07 31.59 -8.80
C LEU A 8 -1.06 30.70 -8.32
N LEU A 9 -1.46 29.73 -9.14
CA LEU A 9 -2.31 28.62 -8.73
C LEU A 9 -1.51 27.32 -8.62
N LEU A 10 -1.53 26.72 -7.44
CA LEU A 10 -1.10 25.34 -7.22
C LEU A 10 -2.35 24.45 -7.26
N SER A 11 -2.45 23.55 -8.23
CA SER A 11 -3.69 22.77 -8.44
C SER A 11 -3.45 21.26 -8.44
N ASP A 12 -4.35 20.53 -7.76
CA ASP A 12 -4.39 19.06 -7.73
C ASP A 12 -4.57 18.46 -9.13
N SER A 13 -3.66 17.55 -9.51
CA SER A 13 -3.61 16.90 -10.82
C SER A 13 -4.15 15.47 -10.83
N THR A 14 -4.59 14.92 -9.69
CA THR A 14 -4.85 13.48 -9.50
C THR A 14 -5.72 12.86 -10.58
N ASN A 15 -6.78 13.55 -11.01
CA ASN A 15 -7.79 13.04 -11.96
C ASN A 15 -7.84 13.83 -13.29
N VAL A 16 -6.74 14.48 -13.71
CA VAL A 16 -6.73 15.24 -14.98
C VAL A 16 -7.10 14.42 -16.23
N ASP A 17 -6.92 13.10 -16.15
CA ASP A 17 -7.27 12.15 -17.20
C ASP A 17 -8.73 11.69 -17.17
N SER A 18 -9.45 12.01 -16.10
CA SER A 18 -10.88 11.71 -15.99
C SER A 18 -11.66 12.86 -16.61
N ILE A 19 -12.24 12.63 -17.78
CA ILE A 19 -13.05 13.62 -18.51
C ILE A 19 -14.38 13.84 -17.80
N GLY A 20 -14.94 15.04 -17.90
CA GLY A 20 -16.23 15.38 -17.32
C GLY A 20 -16.10 15.89 -15.89
N TRP A 21 -17.17 15.67 -15.12
CA TRP A 21 -17.30 16.11 -13.74
C TRP A 21 -17.25 14.93 -12.80
N SER A 22 -16.65 15.12 -11.63
CA SER A 22 -16.78 14.18 -10.53
C SER A 22 -18.26 14.05 -10.13
N GLY A 23 -18.69 12.84 -9.81
CA GLY A 23 -20.06 12.61 -9.32
C GLY A 23 -20.26 13.26 -7.94
N SER A 24 -21.51 13.53 -7.56
CA SER A 24 -21.81 14.10 -6.24
C SER A 24 -21.93 13.03 -5.14
N GLU A 25 -21.60 13.40 -3.91
CA GLU A 25 -21.89 12.56 -2.73
C GLU A 25 -23.39 12.28 -2.57
N GLU A 26 -24.27 13.18 -3.04
CA GLU A 26 -25.72 12.97 -3.06
C GLU A 26 -26.13 11.85 -4.03
N HIS A 27 -25.52 11.78 -5.21
CA HIS A 27 -25.72 10.67 -6.13
C HIS A 27 -25.26 9.35 -5.50
N ALA A 28 -24.09 9.35 -4.86
CA ALA A 28 -23.60 8.18 -4.14
C ALA A 28 -24.53 7.76 -2.99
N ALA A 29 -25.09 8.72 -2.24
CA ALA A 29 -26.07 8.47 -1.20
C ALA A 29 -27.33 7.76 -1.75
N THR A 30 -27.81 8.18 -2.93
CA THR A 30 -28.97 7.58 -3.59
C THR A 30 -28.71 6.11 -3.96
N VAL A 31 -27.57 5.83 -4.60
CA VAL A 31 -27.20 4.46 -4.97
C VAL A 31 -26.99 3.59 -3.73
N LEU A 32 -26.29 4.10 -2.72
CA LEU A 32 -26.07 3.39 -1.46
C LEU A 32 -27.38 3.08 -0.73
N ARG A 33 -28.33 4.04 -0.70
CA ARG A 33 -29.66 3.81 -0.12
C ARG A 33 -30.34 2.63 -0.80
N ASN A 34 -30.41 2.63 -2.13
CA ASN A 34 -31.06 1.56 -2.88
C ASN A 34 -30.42 0.20 -2.61
N LEU A 35 -29.09 0.13 -2.56
CA LEU A 35 -28.37 -1.11 -2.28
C LEU A 35 -28.53 -1.59 -0.83
N ILE A 36 -28.65 -0.68 0.14
CA ILE A 36 -28.87 -1.04 1.54
C ILE A 36 -30.33 -1.47 1.77
N GLU A 37 -31.28 -0.76 1.17
CA GLU A 37 -32.72 -1.02 1.29
C GLU A 37 -33.09 -2.39 0.71
N THR A 38 -32.62 -2.69 -0.50
CA THR A 38 -32.93 -3.94 -1.22
C THR A 38 -32.15 -5.17 -0.71
N ALA A 39 -31.26 -5.00 0.26
CA ALA A 39 -30.48 -6.11 0.77
C ALA A 39 -31.33 -7.03 1.69
N PRO A 40 -31.35 -8.34 1.44
CA PRO A 40 -32.26 -9.26 2.13
C PRO A 40 -31.84 -9.55 3.58
N ALA A 41 -30.56 -9.34 3.91
CA ALA A 41 -29.99 -9.63 5.23
C ALA A 41 -29.05 -8.49 5.67
N ARG A 42 -27.88 -8.82 6.24
CA ARG A 42 -26.92 -7.82 6.71
C ARG A 42 -26.28 -7.13 5.52
N VAL A 43 -25.93 -5.85 5.69
CA VAL A 43 -25.14 -5.10 4.70
C VAL A 43 -23.86 -4.64 5.35
N VAL A 44 -22.72 -4.78 4.67
CA VAL A 44 -21.46 -4.18 5.10
C VAL A 44 -20.99 -3.21 4.03
N VAL A 45 -20.85 -1.94 4.38
CA VAL A 45 -20.30 -0.90 3.51
C VAL A 45 -18.83 -0.71 3.85
N GLY A 46 -17.97 -1.08 2.91
CA GLY A 46 -16.55 -0.79 2.93
C GLY A 46 -16.27 0.63 2.46
N LEU A 47 -15.53 1.41 3.24
CA LEU A 47 -15.13 2.79 2.87
C LEU A 47 -13.79 3.19 3.48
N PHE A 48 -13.24 4.32 3.01
CA PHE A 48 -12.14 5.00 3.70
C PHE A 48 -12.66 5.67 4.97
N ALA A 49 -12.14 5.29 6.14
CA ALA A 49 -12.60 5.80 7.42
C ALA A 49 -12.55 7.33 7.56
N SER A 50 -11.62 7.97 6.84
CA SER A 50 -11.47 9.43 6.79
C SER A 50 -12.56 10.14 5.99
N ASN A 51 -13.35 9.43 5.18
CA ASN A 51 -14.49 10.03 4.50
C ASN A 51 -15.68 10.16 5.48
N VAL A 52 -15.60 11.19 6.34
CA VAL A 52 -16.61 11.46 7.38
C VAL A 52 -17.97 11.81 6.77
N ALA A 53 -18.01 12.46 5.60
CA ALA A 53 -19.26 12.72 4.89
C ALA A 53 -19.95 11.40 4.50
N ARG A 54 -19.20 10.44 3.94
CA ARG A 54 -19.74 9.11 3.60
C ARG A 54 -20.16 8.33 4.84
N LEU A 55 -19.41 8.43 5.94
CA LEU A 55 -19.85 7.89 7.23
C LEU A 55 -21.22 8.46 7.59
N GLN A 56 -21.38 9.79 7.60
CA GLN A 56 -22.64 10.45 7.91
C GLN A 56 -23.78 9.88 7.06
N THR A 57 -23.60 9.85 5.73
CA THR A 57 -24.58 9.34 4.77
C THR A 57 -25.00 7.91 5.07
N VAL A 58 -24.06 6.99 5.31
CA VAL A 58 -24.39 5.59 5.59
C VAL A 58 -25.19 5.46 6.89
N GLY A 59 -24.84 6.24 7.92
CA GLY A 59 -25.59 6.25 9.17
C GLY A 59 -27.00 6.86 9.04
N GLU A 60 -27.16 7.94 8.27
CA GLU A 60 -28.48 8.53 7.97
C GLU A 60 -29.37 7.55 7.21
N ILE A 61 -28.82 6.85 6.21
CA ILE A 61 -29.53 5.80 5.48
C ILE A 61 -29.97 4.70 6.44
N ALA A 62 -29.05 4.19 7.27
CA ALA A 62 -29.35 3.15 8.25
C ALA A 62 -30.47 3.58 9.22
N ALA A 63 -30.39 4.79 9.77
CA ALA A 63 -31.40 5.36 10.63
C ALA A 63 -32.77 5.44 9.94
N SER A 64 -32.81 5.92 8.69
CA SER A 64 -34.06 6.05 7.91
C SER A 64 -34.71 4.70 7.58
N LEU A 65 -33.92 3.64 7.44
CA LEU A 65 -34.40 2.27 7.20
C LEU A 65 -34.66 1.49 8.50
N GLY A 66 -34.51 2.13 9.66
CA GLY A 66 -34.61 1.50 10.97
C GLY A 66 -33.61 0.36 11.16
N ARG A 67 -32.43 0.46 10.56
CA ARG A 67 -31.28 -0.44 10.74
C ARG A 67 -30.30 0.19 11.74
N LYS A 68 -29.56 -0.63 12.48
CA LYS A 68 -28.52 -0.23 13.43
C LYS A 68 -27.13 -0.38 12.80
N VAL A 69 -26.22 0.50 13.19
CA VAL A 69 -24.87 0.60 12.64
C VAL A 69 -23.86 -0.12 13.52
N VAL A 70 -23.03 -0.97 12.93
CA VAL A 70 -21.88 -1.61 13.59
C VAL A 70 -20.60 -1.07 12.97
N LEU A 71 -19.69 -0.54 13.77
CA LEU A 71 -18.41 -0.03 13.29
C LEU A 71 -17.34 -1.14 13.34
N LEU A 72 -16.81 -1.50 12.17
CA LEU A 72 -15.92 -2.63 11.98
C LEU A 72 -14.49 -2.14 11.67
N GLY A 73 -13.73 -1.96 12.76
CA GLY A 73 -12.31 -1.63 12.72
C GLY A 73 -11.95 -0.35 13.45
N ARG A 74 -10.72 -0.32 14.00
CA ARG A 74 -10.22 0.79 14.83
C ARG A 74 -10.29 2.15 14.13
N SER A 75 -9.93 2.21 12.84
CA SER A 75 -9.91 3.49 12.12
C SER A 75 -11.31 4.10 11.97
N VAL A 76 -12.33 3.29 11.66
CA VAL A 76 -13.73 3.76 11.59
C VAL A 76 -14.22 4.20 12.97
N LEU A 77 -13.92 3.46 14.03
CA LEU A 77 -14.24 3.86 15.41
C LEU A 77 -13.61 5.22 15.78
N THR A 78 -12.33 5.41 15.47
CA THR A 78 -11.61 6.67 15.74
C THR A 78 -12.23 7.84 14.97
N HIS A 79 -12.43 7.70 13.66
CA HIS A 79 -12.99 8.77 12.83
C HIS A 79 -14.46 9.06 13.18
N ALA A 80 -15.25 8.03 13.54
CA ALA A 80 -16.61 8.23 13.99
C ALA A 80 -16.67 9.03 15.30
N ARG A 81 -15.84 8.66 16.29
CA ARG A 81 -15.74 9.41 17.55
C ARG A 81 -15.33 10.87 17.31
N ILE A 82 -14.28 11.10 16.52
CA ILE A 82 -13.81 12.46 16.22
C ILE A 82 -14.89 13.25 15.46
N GLY A 83 -15.52 12.64 14.46
CA GLY A 83 -16.59 13.27 13.68
C GLY A 83 -17.79 13.66 14.55
N GLN A 84 -18.16 12.84 15.54
CA GLN A 84 -19.21 13.17 16.51
C GLN A 84 -18.79 14.31 17.44
N GLN A 85 -17.56 14.28 17.97
CA GLN A 85 -17.03 15.33 18.85
C GLN A 85 -16.96 16.70 18.16
N LEU A 86 -16.64 16.72 16.87
CA LEU A 86 -16.57 17.93 16.06
C LEU A 86 -17.92 18.34 15.43
N GLY A 87 -18.99 17.56 15.63
CA GLY A 87 -20.32 17.85 15.09
C GLY A 87 -20.51 17.58 13.59
N HIS A 88 -19.55 16.89 12.95
CA HIS A 88 -19.65 16.43 11.56
C HIS A 88 -20.50 15.17 11.42
N LEU A 89 -20.55 14.33 12.46
CA LEU A 89 -21.43 13.18 12.53
C LEU A 89 -22.59 13.43 13.48
N LYS A 90 -23.79 13.56 12.92
CA LYS A 90 -25.03 13.89 13.64
C LYS A 90 -25.94 12.67 13.76
N TRP A 91 -25.36 11.53 14.08
CA TRP A 91 -26.11 10.29 14.26
C TRP A 91 -26.94 10.33 15.55
N PRO A 92 -28.17 9.78 15.55
CA PRO A 92 -28.92 9.52 16.78
C PRO A 92 -28.10 8.68 17.76
N SER A 93 -28.25 8.94 19.06
CA SER A 93 -27.48 8.28 20.12
C SER A 93 -27.69 6.76 20.16
N ASP A 94 -28.85 6.28 19.71
CA ASP A 94 -29.22 4.87 19.68
C ASP A 94 -28.88 4.17 18.36
N LEU A 95 -28.29 4.86 17.38
CA LEU A 95 -28.00 4.29 16.06
C LEU A 95 -26.91 3.21 16.12
N LEU A 96 -25.90 3.41 16.96
CA LEU A 96 -24.77 2.48 17.08
C LEU A 96 -25.18 1.24 17.88
N LEU A 97 -24.93 0.07 17.29
CA LEU A 97 -25.15 -1.22 17.92
C LEU A 97 -23.89 -1.66 18.67
N PRO A 98 -23.96 -1.92 19.99
CA PRO A 98 -22.87 -2.57 20.72
C PRO A 98 -22.56 -3.95 20.14
N VAL A 99 -21.30 -4.34 20.21
CA VAL A 99 -20.81 -5.60 19.63
C VAL A 99 -21.52 -6.82 20.22
N GLU A 100 -21.84 -6.75 21.51
CA GLU A 100 -22.48 -7.80 22.28
C GLU A 100 -23.92 -8.06 21.81
N ALA A 101 -24.58 -7.05 21.24
CA ALA A 101 -25.95 -7.12 20.76
C ALA A 101 -26.06 -7.63 19.31
N ILE A 102 -24.94 -7.80 18.59
CA ILE A 102 -24.93 -8.21 17.17
C ILE A 102 -25.63 -9.56 16.99
N ALA A 103 -25.31 -10.55 17.85
CA ALA A 103 -25.80 -11.91 17.70
C ALA A 103 -27.33 -12.03 17.89
N SER A 104 -27.91 -11.20 18.77
CA SER A 104 -29.35 -11.18 19.05
C SER A 104 -30.14 -10.26 18.12
N THR A 105 -29.48 -9.45 17.29
CA THR A 105 -30.15 -8.50 16.40
C THR A 105 -30.54 -9.19 15.08
N PRO A 106 -31.79 -9.03 14.59
CA PRO A 106 -32.19 -9.58 13.29
C PRO A 106 -31.25 -9.13 12.16
N LYS A 107 -30.83 -10.06 11.29
CA LYS A 107 -29.82 -9.80 10.24
C LYS A 107 -30.13 -8.57 9.38
N HIS A 108 -31.37 -8.43 8.92
CA HIS A 108 -31.83 -7.31 8.09
C HIS A 108 -31.84 -5.95 8.81
N LYS A 109 -31.63 -5.92 10.13
CA LYS A 109 -31.50 -4.70 10.92
C LYS A 109 -30.05 -4.24 11.08
N ILE A 110 -29.07 -4.91 10.47
CA ILE A 110 -27.64 -4.59 10.67
C ILE A 110 -27.05 -3.96 9.41
N VAL A 111 -26.38 -2.81 9.60
CA VAL A 111 -25.45 -2.20 8.63
C VAL A 111 -24.07 -2.11 9.27
N GLY A 112 -23.10 -2.85 8.75
CA GLY A 112 -21.69 -2.73 9.13
C GLY A 112 -20.99 -1.65 8.32
N ILE A 113 -20.14 -0.86 8.95
CA ILE A 113 -19.21 0.06 8.27
C ILE A 113 -17.80 -0.45 8.49
N ALA A 114 -17.12 -0.83 7.42
CA ALA A 114 -15.85 -1.55 7.50
C ALA A 114 -14.68 -0.84 6.82
N THR A 115 -13.51 -1.00 7.43
CA THR A 115 -12.21 -0.70 6.80
C THR A 115 -11.75 -1.84 5.90
N GLY A 116 -10.76 -1.57 5.05
CA GLY A 116 -10.04 -2.61 4.31
C GLY A 116 -10.41 -2.69 2.83
N THR A 117 -10.88 -1.60 2.24
CA THR A 117 -11.35 -1.62 0.85
C THR A 117 -10.24 -1.78 -0.18
N GLN A 118 -8.97 -1.73 0.25
CA GLN A 118 -7.80 -1.99 -0.58
C GLN A 118 -7.23 -3.40 -0.37
N GLY A 119 -7.94 -4.27 0.36
CA GLY A 119 -7.51 -5.65 0.62
C GLY A 119 -6.48 -5.77 1.75
N GLU A 120 -6.36 -4.78 2.62
CA GLU A 120 -5.41 -4.80 3.74
C GLU A 120 -5.70 -5.99 4.66
N ARG A 121 -4.78 -6.95 4.72
CA ARG A 121 -4.94 -8.25 5.39
C ARG A 121 -5.47 -8.18 6.83
N LEU A 122 -5.09 -7.15 7.59
CA LEU A 122 -5.49 -6.99 8.99
C LEU A 122 -6.78 -6.17 9.20
N ALA A 123 -7.31 -5.58 8.13
CA ALA A 123 -8.52 -4.77 8.17
C ALA A 123 -9.79 -5.61 8.22
N ALA A 124 -10.92 -4.94 8.48
CA ALA A 124 -12.18 -5.62 8.77
C ALA A 124 -12.70 -6.45 7.59
N LEU A 125 -12.72 -5.90 6.36
CA LEU A 125 -13.21 -6.62 5.18
C LEU A 125 -12.41 -7.89 4.89
N ALA A 126 -11.08 -7.86 5.01
CA ALA A 126 -10.25 -9.05 4.81
C ALA A 126 -10.54 -10.13 5.86
N LYS A 127 -10.78 -9.72 7.10
CA LYS A 127 -11.19 -10.64 8.18
C LYS A 127 -12.59 -11.20 7.98
N LEU A 128 -13.53 -10.41 7.47
CA LEU A 128 -14.88 -10.88 7.12
C LEU A 128 -14.83 -11.88 5.96
N ALA A 129 -14.05 -11.59 4.91
CA ALA A 129 -13.87 -12.46 3.75
C ALA A 129 -13.20 -13.80 4.11
N SER A 130 -12.32 -13.81 5.10
CA SER A 130 -11.67 -15.02 5.63
C SER A 130 -12.40 -15.66 6.82
N ARG A 131 -13.56 -15.12 7.23
CA ARG A 131 -14.33 -15.57 8.40
C ARG A 131 -13.54 -15.58 9.72
N THR A 132 -12.57 -14.69 9.86
CA THR A 132 -11.74 -14.52 11.06
C THR A 132 -12.06 -13.25 11.86
N HIS A 133 -13.11 -12.51 11.46
CA HIS A 133 -13.51 -11.30 12.19
C HIS A 133 -14.12 -11.68 13.55
N PRO A 134 -13.67 -11.09 14.67
CA PRO A 134 -13.99 -11.59 16.01
C PRO A 134 -15.45 -11.41 16.45
N HIS A 135 -16.18 -10.50 15.79
CA HIS A 135 -17.49 -10.04 16.26
C HIS A 135 -18.63 -10.24 15.26
N LEU A 136 -18.30 -10.52 14.00
CA LEU A 136 -19.28 -10.58 12.93
C LEU A 136 -18.81 -11.58 11.90
N GLN A 137 -19.67 -12.56 11.60
CA GLN A 137 -19.47 -13.49 10.50
C GLN A 137 -20.59 -13.25 9.48
N LEU A 138 -20.21 -13.18 8.20
CA LEU A 138 -21.16 -13.03 7.11
C LEU A 138 -21.61 -14.40 6.61
N ASP A 139 -22.89 -14.47 6.27
CA ASP A 139 -23.56 -15.67 5.79
C ASP A 139 -24.06 -15.46 4.35
N GLU A 140 -24.52 -16.54 3.73
CA GLU A 140 -25.18 -16.48 2.44
C GLU A 140 -26.37 -15.49 2.47
N GLY A 141 -26.48 -14.66 1.43
CA GLY A 141 -27.49 -13.61 1.32
C GLY A 141 -27.09 -12.26 1.96
N ASP A 142 -26.03 -12.21 2.75
CA ASP A 142 -25.46 -10.92 3.18
C ASP A 142 -24.85 -10.17 1.97
N ARG A 143 -24.76 -8.85 2.06
CA ARG A 143 -24.23 -7.98 0.99
C ARG A 143 -23.04 -7.16 1.47
N VAL A 144 -21.99 -7.09 0.67
CA VAL A 144 -20.81 -6.24 0.90
C VAL A 144 -20.70 -5.24 -0.23
N ILE A 145 -20.65 -3.95 0.11
CA ILE A 145 -20.56 -2.84 -0.83
C ILE A 145 -19.19 -2.18 -0.70
N PHE A 146 -18.40 -2.21 -1.77
CA PHE A 146 -17.11 -1.53 -1.85
C PHE A 146 -17.30 -0.09 -2.33
N SER A 147 -17.48 0.83 -1.37
CA SER A 147 -17.73 2.26 -1.60
C SER A 147 -16.42 3.06 -1.77
N SER A 148 -15.48 2.51 -2.53
CA SER A 148 -14.19 3.13 -2.82
C SER A 148 -13.64 2.71 -4.18
N ARG A 149 -12.80 3.56 -4.79
CA ARG A 149 -11.97 3.17 -5.93
C ARG A 149 -10.81 2.28 -5.49
N VAL A 150 -10.41 1.35 -6.36
CA VAL A 150 -9.19 0.56 -6.19
C VAL A 150 -7.99 1.44 -6.48
N ILE A 151 -7.05 1.51 -5.54
CA ILE A 151 -5.77 2.19 -5.75
C ILE A 151 -4.89 1.29 -6.63
N PRO A 152 -4.26 1.83 -7.69
CA PRO A 152 -3.40 1.06 -8.57
C PRO A 152 -2.36 0.21 -7.82
N GLY A 153 -2.28 -1.07 -8.15
CA GLY A 153 -1.40 -2.06 -7.52
C GLY A 153 -2.11 -2.98 -6.52
N ASN A 154 -3.30 -2.60 -6.03
CA ASN A 154 -4.07 -3.39 -5.06
C ASN A 154 -5.10 -4.34 -5.71
N GLU A 155 -5.26 -4.30 -7.03
CA GLU A 155 -6.25 -5.10 -7.77
C GLU A 155 -6.17 -6.61 -7.45
N PRO A 156 -4.98 -7.25 -7.42
CA PRO A 156 -4.91 -8.69 -7.15
C PRO A 156 -5.39 -9.06 -5.74
N VAL A 157 -5.01 -8.29 -4.73
CA VAL A 157 -5.36 -8.56 -3.33
C VAL A 157 -6.86 -8.35 -3.12
N LEU A 158 -7.41 -7.27 -3.68
CA LEU A 158 -8.84 -6.99 -3.61
C LEU A 158 -9.66 -8.07 -4.33
N SER A 159 -9.21 -8.52 -5.50
CA SER A 159 -9.85 -9.62 -6.24
C SER A 159 -9.90 -10.91 -5.42
N GLN A 160 -8.79 -11.28 -4.75
CA GLN A 160 -8.77 -12.44 -3.85
C GLN A 160 -9.75 -12.30 -2.68
N MET A 161 -9.84 -11.11 -2.08
CA MET A 161 -10.79 -10.83 -1.00
C MET A 161 -12.24 -10.93 -1.47
N MET A 162 -12.59 -10.34 -2.62
CA MET A 162 -13.93 -10.43 -3.21
C MET A 162 -14.29 -11.88 -3.56
N ASN A 163 -13.35 -12.65 -4.11
CA ASN A 163 -13.55 -14.07 -4.36
C ASN A 163 -13.81 -14.87 -3.08
N GLY A 164 -13.15 -14.52 -1.97
CA GLY A 164 -13.43 -15.10 -0.65
C GLY A 164 -14.88 -14.86 -0.21
N LEU A 165 -15.37 -13.62 -0.35
CA LEU A 165 -16.77 -13.27 -0.06
C LEU A 165 -17.75 -14.06 -0.94
N LEU A 166 -17.51 -14.09 -2.26
CA LEU A 166 -18.36 -14.79 -3.22
C LEU A 166 -18.45 -16.30 -2.95
N ARG A 167 -17.32 -16.95 -2.57
CA ARG A 167 -17.31 -18.37 -2.15
C ARG A 167 -18.19 -18.67 -0.94
N HIS A 168 -18.56 -17.65 -0.18
CA HIS A 168 -19.43 -17.75 0.99
C HIS A 168 -20.88 -17.33 0.71
N GLY A 169 -21.26 -17.13 -0.56
CA GLY A 169 -22.62 -16.76 -0.95
C GLY A 169 -22.96 -15.30 -0.64
N ILE A 170 -21.95 -14.46 -0.42
CA ILE A 170 -22.11 -13.04 -0.12
C ILE A 170 -22.20 -12.26 -1.42
N GLN A 171 -23.19 -11.39 -1.52
CA GLN A 171 -23.33 -10.49 -2.66
C GLN A 171 -22.28 -9.38 -2.59
N VAL A 172 -21.55 -9.14 -3.68
CA VAL A 172 -20.50 -8.13 -3.73
C VAL A 172 -20.88 -7.03 -4.73
N CYS A 173 -20.93 -5.79 -4.24
CA CYS A 173 -21.19 -4.59 -5.04
C CYS A 173 -19.92 -3.74 -5.13
N THR A 174 -19.62 -3.20 -6.30
CA THR A 174 -18.40 -2.43 -6.59
C THR A 174 -18.71 -1.24 -7.48
N ALA A 175 -17.79 -0.27 -7.60
CA ALA A 175 -17.95 0.83 -8.55
C ALA A 175 -18.10 0.38 -10.02
N THR A 176 -17.61 -0.81 -10.36
CA THR A 176 -17.72 -1.38 -11.71
C THR A 176 -19.08 -2.02 -11.95
N THR A 177 -19.61 -2.76 -10.97
CA THR A 177 -20.90 -3.48 -11.09
C THR A 177 -22.09 -2.57 -10.76
N ASP A 178 -21.86 -1.60 -9.88
CA ASP A 178 -22.86 -0.69 -9.34
C ASP A 178 -22.33 0.76 -9.46
N PRO A 179 -22.38 1.35 -10.67
CA PRO A 179 -21.91 2.70 -10.89
C PRO A 179 -22.56 3.70 -9.91
N GLY A 180 -21.74 4.59 -9.35
CA GLY A 180 -22.19 5.61 -8.39
C GLY A 180 -22.04 5.22 -6.92
N VAL A 181 -21.71 3.97 -6.56
CA VAL A 181 -21.42 3.62 -5.13
C VAL A 181 -20.19 4.33 -4.56
N HIS A 182 -19.36 4.92 -5.42
CA HIS A 182 -18.23 5.76 -5.06
C HIS A 182 -18.11 6.92 -6.04
N VAL A 183 -17.77 8.08 -5.49
CA VAL A 183 -17.34 9.27 -6.22
C VAL A 183 -15.96 9.68 -5.72
N SER A 184 -15.14 10.22 -6.62
CA SER A 184 -13.78 10.61 -6.27
C SER A 184 -13.77 11.86 -5.39
N GLY A 185 -12.82 11.94 -4.47
CA GLY A 185 -12.55 13.18 -3.72
C GLY A 185 -11.71 14.21 -4.48
N HIS A 186 -11.26 13.89 -5.71
CA HIS A 186 -10.42 14.76 -6.53
C HIS A 186 -11.15 15.19 -7.80
N ALA A 187 -11.05 16.47 -8.13
CA ALA A 187 -11.68 17.11 -9.28
C ALA A 187 -11.29 16.44 -10.62
N TYR A 188 -12.27 16.21 -11.48
CA TYR A 188 -12.07 15.73 -12.86
C TYR A 188 -11.66 16.88 -13.78
N ARG A 189 -11.34 16.58 -15.05
CA ARG A 189 -10.78 17.54 -16.02
C ARG A 189 -11.65 18.80 -16.18
N ASP A 190 -12.97 18.69 -16.15
CA ASP A 190 -13.85 19.84 -16.37
C ASP A 190 -13.92 20.73 -15.12
N GLU A 191 -13.88 20.13 -13.93
CA GLU A 191 -13.80 20.87 -12.66
C GLU A 191 -12.44 21.55 -12.49
N GLN A 192 -11.35 20.88 -12.89
CA GLN A 192 -10.02 21.46 -12.95
C GLN A 192 -9.96 22.62 -13.96
N SER A 193 -10.55 22.45 -15.14
CA SER A 193 -10.72 23.54 -16.13
C SER A 193 -11.47 24.71 -15.52
N ARG A 194 -12.59 24.43 -14.83
CA ARG A 194 -13.42 25.45 -14.20
C ARG A 194 -12.67 26.20 -13.12
N MET A 195 -11.83 25.53 -12.33
CA MET A 195 -10.97 26.17 -11.35
C MET A 195 -10.03 27.19 -12.01
N ILE A 196 -9.38 26.81 -13.12
CA ILE A 196 -8.49 27.70 -13.89
C ILE A 196 -9.27 28.89 -14.46
N GLU A 197 -10.45 28.67 -15.03
CA GLU A 197 -11.31 29.73 -15.58
C GLU A 197 -11.79 30.72 -14.52
N LEU A 198 -12.13 30.23 -13.32
CA LEU A 198 -12.60 31.08 -12.22
C LEU A 198 -11.47 31.89 -11.60
N THR A 199 -10.28 31.30 -11.48
CA THR A 199 -9.14 31.94 -10.83
C THR A 199 -8.32 32.82 -11.76
N ARG A 200 -8.35 32.55 -13.07
CA ARG A 200 -7.58 33.26 -14.12
C ARG A 200 -6.13 33.53 -13.69
N PRO A 201 -5.38 32.48 -13.31
CA PRO A 201 -4.08 32.66 -12.69
C PRO A 201 -3.04 33.13 -13.72
N GLN A 202 -2.14 34.01 -13.30
CA GLN A 202 -1.00 34.43 -14.15
C GLN A 202 0.00 33.28 -14.31
N SER A 203 0.32 32.57 -13.22
CA SER A 203 1.12 31.35 -13.24
C SER A 203 0.40 30.14 -12.69
N PHE A 204 0.84 28.97 -13.14
CA PHE A 204 0.28 27.69 -12.72
C PHE A 204 1.38 26.65 -12.50
N VAL A 205 1.31 25.98 -11.36
CA VAL A 205 2.13 24.79 -11.08
C VAL A 205 1.19 23.64 -10.71
N PRO A 206 1.12 22.58 -11.53
CA PRO A 206 0.39 21.39 -11.16
C PRO A 206 1.07 20.73 -9.96
N ILE A 207 0.28 20.28 -8.99
CA ILE A 207 0.74 19.56 -7.81
C ILE A 207 -0.11 18.30 -7.60
N HIS A 208 0.30 17.43 -6.68
CA HIS A 208 -0.46 16.25 -6.26
C HIS A 208 -0.82 15.31 -7.44
N GLY A 209 0.18 14.60 -7.96
CA GLY A 209 0.00 13.63 -9.04
C GLY A 209 1.31 12.95 -9.43
N THR A 210 1.24 11.95 -10.30
CA THR A 210 2.44 11.41 -10.96
C THR A 210 2.99 12.44 -11.95
N LEU A 211 4.25 12.32 -12.37
CA LEU A 211 4.83 13.22 -13.37
C LEU A 211 3.96 13.32 -14.64
N MET A 212 3.37 12.20 -15.06
CA MET A 212 2.39 12.16 -16.17
C MET A 212 1.18 13.06 -15.89
N HIS A 213 0.55 12.96 -14.71
CA HIS A 213 -0.57 13.82 -14.34
C HIS A 213 -0.16 15.29 -14.31
N LEU A 214 1.03 15.61 -13.79
CA LEU A 214 1.52 16.99 -13.73
C LEU A 214 1.66 17.59 -15.13
N HIS A 215 2.28 16.87 -16.07
CA HIS A 215 2.41 17.33 -17.45
C HIS A 215 1.07 17.49 -18.16
N ARG A 216 0.11 16.59 -17.94
CA ARG A 216 -1.22 16.68 -18.55
C ARG A 216 -2.04 17.84 -17.99
N HIS A 217 -1.91 18.13 -16.69
CA HIS A 217 -2.58 19.28 -16.08
C HIS A 217 -1.93 20.60 -16.48
N ALA A 218 -0.60 20.62 -16.65
CA ALA A 218 0.09 21.76 -17.26
C ALA A 218 -0.38 22.01 -18.71
N ALA A 219 -0.59 20.95 -19.51
CA ALA A 219 -1.16 21.09 -20.85
C ALA A 219 -2.57 21.70 -20.80
N LEU A 220 -3.43 21.19 -19.90
CA LEU A 220 -4.77 21.75 -19.68
C LEU A 220 -4.71 23.24 -19.29
N ALA A 221 -3.82 23.65 -18.38
CA ALA A 221 -3.68 25.05 -18.00
C ALA A 221 -3.29 25.95 -19.18
N ARG A 222 -2.39 25.48 -20.06
CA ARG A 222 -2.04 26.20 -21.29
C ARG A 222 -3.21 26.28 -22.27
N GLU A 223 -3.96 25.19 -22.44
CA GLU A 223 -5.19 25.17 -23.26
C GLU A 223 -6.22 26.19 -22.76
N ARG A 224 -6.28 26.44 -21.44
CA ARG A 224 -7.13 27.45 -20.80
C ARG A 224 -6.53 28.86 -20.76
N GLY A 225 -5.40 29.09 -21.43
CA GLY A 225 -4.83 30.42 -21.62
C GLY A 225 -3.87 30.89 -20.53
N VAL A 226 -3.43 30.03 -19.61
CA VAL A 226 -2.39 30.41 -18.64
C VAL A 226 -1.05 30.52 -19.35
N SER A 227 -0.41 31.70 -19.29
CA SER A 227 0.84 32.00 -19.96
C SER A 227 2.06 31.38 -19.28
N GLU A 228 2.07 31.34 -17.94
CA GLU A 228 3.23 30.91 -17.16
C GLU A 228 2.98 29.56 -16.49
N VAL A 229 3.29 28.46 -17.16
CA VAL A 229 3.06 27.12 -16.63
C VAL A 229 4.37 26.37 -16.43
N THR A 230 4.64 25.98 -15.18
CA THR A 230 5.87 25.28 -14.78
C THR A 230 5.53 23.97 -14.09
N VAL A 231 6.08 22.86 -14.58
CA VAL A 231 6.05 21.57 -13.88
C VAL A 231 7.30 21.50 -13.02
N LEU A 232 7.16 21.13 -11.75
CA LEU A 232 8.27 20.97 -10.81
C LEU A 232 8.26 19.55 -10.23
N GLU A 233 9.44 18.96 -10.12
CA GLU A 233 9.65 17.70 -9.41
C GLU A 233 10.07 17.93 -7.95
N ASN A 234 9.98 16.90 -7.12
CA ASN A 234 10.39 16.99 -5.70
C ASN A 234 11.87 17.38 -5.61
N GLY A 235 12.15 18.54 -5.01
CA GLY A 235 13.49 19.10 -4.88
C GLY A 235 13.82 20.19 -5.89
N GLU A 236 13.06 20.33 -6.98
CA GLU A 236 13.18 21.49 -7.86
C GLU A 236 12.61 22.75 -7.19
N VAL A 237 13.23 23.89 -7.46
CA VAL A 237 12.83 25.18 -6.90
C VAL A 237 12.21 26.05 -7.98
N GLY A 238 10.95 26.44 -7.78
CA GLY A 238 10.27 27.46 -8.56
C GLY A 238 10.51 28.85 -7.97
N GLU A 239 10.87 29.81 -8.80
CA GLU A 239 11.09 31.20 -8.42
C GLU A 239 9.97 32.09 -8.95
N LEU A 240 9.25 32.71 -8.02
CA LEU A 240 8.19 33.67 -8.28
C LEU A 240 8.64 35.04 -7.77
N ALA A 241 8.53 36.08 -8.60
CA ALA A 241 8.52 37.46 -8.11
C ALA A 241 7.44 38.27 -8.83
N ASP A 242 7.20 39.48 -8.34
CA ASP A 242 6.12 40.35 -8.81
C ASP A 242 6.37 40.88 -10.23
N ASP A 243 7.64 41.05 -10.61
CA ASP A 243 8.09 41.67 -11.85
C ASP A 243 8.63 40.66 -12.89
N ARG A 244 8.61 39.37 -12.59
CA ARG A 244 9.14 38.32 -13.45
C ARG A 244 8.20 37.13 -13.55
N ALA A 245 8.19 36.52 -14.73
CA ALA A 245 7.45 35.28 -14.95
C ALA A 245 7.95 34.17 -14.01
N LEU A 246 7.06 33.24 -13.65
CA LEU A 246 7.44 32.05 -12.90
C LEU A 246 8.56 31.31 -13.63
N GLY A 247 9.71 31.22 -12.97
CA GLY A 247 10.91 30.59 -13.50
C GLY A 247 11.31 29.36 -12.69
N ARG A 248 12.16 28.52 -13.28
CA ARG A 248 12.85 27.47 -12.53
C ARG A 248 14.21 28.02 -12.06
N ALA A 249 14.46 27.95 -10.77
CA ALA A 249 15.76 28.30 -10.20
C ALA A 249 16.85 27.36 -10.71
N ARG A 250 18.10 27.78 -10.63
CA ARG A 250 19.23 26.86 -10.81
C ARG A 250 19.45 26.06 -9.52
N GLY A 251 19.49 24.74 -9.65
CA GLY A 251 19.81 23.83 -8.54
C GLY A 251 18.59 23.10 -7.98
N TRP A 252 18.88 22.20 -7.04
CA TRP A 252 17.90 21.35 -6.36
C TRP A 252 18.12 21.48 -4.86
N VAL A 253 17.04 21.38 -4.08
CA VAL A 253 17.11 21.18 -2.62
C VAL A 253 17.08 19.69 -2.31
N ALA A 254 17.65 19.31 -1.16
CA ALA A 254 17.62 17.93 -0.71
C ALA A 254 16.18 17.45 -0.50
N ALA A 255 15.74 16.52 -1.33
CA ALA A 255 14.43 15.89 -1.26
C ALA A 255 14.58 14.40 -1.54
N GLY A 256 13.74 13.60 -0.89
CA GLY A 256 13.83 12.14 -1.00
C GLY A 256 12.76 11.43 -0.20
N LYS A 257 12.77 10.11 -0.29
CA LYS A 257 11.92 9.24 0.53
C LYS A 257 12.74 8.75 1.71
N VAL A 258 12.12 8.74 2.89
CA VAL A 258 12.67 8.13 4.09
C VAL A 258 11.74 6.98 4.46
N ALA A 259 12.25 5.76 4.40
CA ALA A 259 11.50 4.59 4.85
C ALA A 259 11.53 4.54 6.37
N THR A 260 10.41 4.25 7.02
CA THR A 260 10.34 4.16 8.48
C THR A 260 9.69 2.85 8.95
N TRP A 261 10.08 2.38 10.13
CA TRP A 261 9.46 1.26 10.82
C TRP A 261 9.32 1.58 12.29
N GLY A 262 8.09 1.54 12.82
CA GLY A 262 7.83 1.89 14.21
C GLY A 262 8.06 3.37 14.54
N GLY A 263 8.25 4.23 13.53
CA GLY A 263 8.62 5.63 13.68
C GLY A 263 10.12 5.91 13.45
N ASP A 264 10.96 4.88 13.37
CA ASP A 264 12.39 5.02 13.16
C ASP A 264 12.78 4.91 11.68
N ASP A 265 13.75 5.70 11.25
CA ASP A 265 14.30 5.66 9.89
C ASP A 265 15.01 4.32 9.60
N ILE A 266 14.74 3.77 8.42
CA ILE A 266 15.38 2.57 7.91
C ILE A 266 16.43 2.99 6.87
N PRO A 267 17.71 2.66 7.09
CA PRO A 267 18.74 2.93 6.08
C PRO A 267 18.48 2.17 4.77
N GLU A 268 18.78 2.81 3.64
CA GLU A 268 18.62 2.24 2.30
C GLU A 268 19.30 0.87 2.15
N ARG A 269 20.49 0.69 2.75
CA ARG A 269 21.21 -0.60 2.74
C ARG A 269 20.39 -1.75 3.34
N VAL A 270 19.64 -1.48 4.41
CA VAL A 270 18.77 -2.48 5.05
C VAL A 270 17.61 -2.86 4.12
N LEU A 271 17.08 -1.91 3.35
CA LEU A 271 16.04 -2.19 2.35
C LEU A 271 16.59 -3.06 1.22
N GLN A 272 17.80 -2.76 0.73
CA GLN A 272 18.47 -3.55 -0.30
C GLN A 272 18.73 -4.99 0.17
N ASP A 273 19.20 -5.17 1.41
CA ASP A 273 19.37 -6.50 2.00
C ASP A 273 18.04 -7.27 2.06
N ARG A 274 16.95 -6.61 2.48
CA ARG A 274 15.61 -7.22 2.52
C ARG A 274 15.12 -7.62 1.12
N GLU A 275 15.32 -6.78 0.11
CA GLU A 275 14.94 -7.10 -1.27
C GLU A 275 15.71 -8.33 -1.78
N GLN A 276 17.02 -8.37 -1.56
CA GLN A 276 17.84 -9.49 -1.97
C GLN A 276 17.43 -10.79 -1.26
N LEU A 277 17.16 -10.73 0.04
CA LEU A 277 16.66 -11.86 0.82
C LEU A 277 15.31 -12.36 0.30
N ALA A 278 14.37 -11.47 0.00
CA ALA A 278 13.05 -11.82 -0.52
C ALA A 278 13.12 -12.47 -1.90
N ARG A 279 14.06 -12.04 -2.76
CA ARG A 279 14.19 -12.54 -4.15
C ARG A 279 14.99 -13.84 -4.24
N SER A 280 16.03 -13.99 -3.41
CA SER A 280 17.05 -15.03 -3.61
C SER A 280 17.25 -15.96 -2.41
N GLY A 281 16.63 -15.65 -1.26
CA GLY A 281 16.88 -16.37 -0.02
C GLY A 281 18.30 -16.15 0.51
N ILE A 282 18.66 -16.91 1.54
CA ILE A 282 19.97 -16.84 2.20
C ILE A 282 20.54 -18.22 2.47
N VAL A 283 21.86 -18.33 2.35
CA VAL A 283 22.68 -19.45 2.82
C VAL A 283 23.68 -18.96 3.86
N LEU A 284 23.66 -19.61 5.01
CA LEU A 284 24.62 -19.43 6.08
C LEU A 284 25.69 -20.51 5.95
N VAL A 285 26.95 -20.08 5.88
CA VAL A 285 28.12 -20.97 5.81
C VAL A 285 28.86 -20.88 7.13
N THR A 286 29.08 -22.01 7.79
CA THR A 286 29.90 -22.08 9.01
C THR A 286 31.08 -23.01 8.76
N ALA A 287 32.29 -22.51 8.97
CA ALA A 287 33.52 -23.27 8.82
C ALA A 287 34.39 -23.14 10.07
N VAL A 288 34.80 -24.26 10.65
CA VAL A 288 35.87 -24.28 11.66
C VAL A 288 37.19 -24.36 10.92
N ILE A 289 38.17 -23.49 11.22
CA ILE A 289 39.44 -23.38 10.48
C ILE A 289 40.66 -23.46 11.41
N ASP A 290 41.79 -23.93 10.87
CA ASP A 290 43.08 -23.94 11.56
C ASP A 290 43.77 -22.56 11.51
N SER A 291 44.97 -22.46 12.08
CA SER A 291 45.78 -21.23 12.03
C SER A 291 46.22 -20.84 10.62
N ARG A 292 46.16 -21.76 9.65
CA ARG A 292 46.50 -21.55 8.23
C ARG A 292 45.28 -21.25 7.36
N GLY A 293 44.07 -21.15 7.94
CA GLY A 293 42.84 -20.87 7.21
C GLY A 293 42.20 -22.10 6.54
N ARG A 294 42.67 -23.31 6.84
CA ARG A 294 42.12 -24.55 6.27
C ARG A 294 41.01 -25.11 7.15
N PRO A 295 39.94 -25.68 6.58
CA PRO A 295 38.84 -26.21 7.37
C PRO A 295 39.26 -27.42 8.22
N VAL A 296 38.96 -27.36 9.52
CA VAL A 296 39.10 -28.43 10.50
C VAL A 296 37.74 -29.12 10.64
N GLY A 297 37.44 -30.01 9.71
CA GLY A 297 36.17 -30.73 9.63
C GLY A 297 35.24 -30.24 8.51
N SER A 298 33.98 -30.65 8.57
CA SER A 298 33.00 -30.36 7.52
C SER A 298 32.53 -28.90 7.58
N VAL A 299 32.44 -28.25 6.41
CA VAL A 299 31.70 -26.98 6.26
C VAL A 299 30.21 -27.26 6.45
N SER A 300 29.54 -26.47 7.28
CA SER A 300 28.10 -26.58 7.51
C SER A 300 27.35 -25.50 6.75
N LEU A 301 26.26 -25.89 6.09
CA LEU A 301 25.37 -24.99 5.37
C LEU A 301 23.96 -25.06 5.97
N ALA A 302 23.34 -23.90 6.16
CA ALA A 302 21.92 -23.80 6.50
C ALA A 302 21.26 -22.78 5.57
N THR A 303 20.03 -23.04 5.12
CA THR A 303 19.37 -22.15 4.14
C THR A 303 17.98 -21.72 4.57
N ARG A 304 17.55 -20.55 4.08
CA ARG A 304 16.17 -20.08 4.18
C ARG A 304 15.75 -19.46 2.86
N GLY A 305 14.67 -19.97 2.27
CA GLY A 305 14.12 -19.45 1.01
C GLY A 305 14.95 -19.73 -0.25
N VAL A 306 15.91 -20.65 -0.18
CA VAL A 306 16.78 -21.01 -1.32
C VAL A 306 16.33 -22.32 -1.97
N ILE A 307 16.20 -23.38 -1.17
CA ILE A 307 15.74 -24.72 -1.58
C ILE A 307 14.92 -25.36 -0.45
N ASP A 308 14.20 -26.45 -0.75
CA ASP A 308 13.58 -27.29 0.29
C ASP A 308 14.59 -28.34 0.75
N GLU A 309 15.11 -28.22 1.98
CA GLU A 309 16.13 -29.14 2.51
C GLU A 309 15.66 -30.60 2.54
N ARG A 310 14.35 -30.88 2.56
CA ARG A 310 13.80 -32.24 2.53
C ARG A 310 13.87 -32.87 1.15
N LEU A 311 13.76 -32.06 0.10
CA LEU A 311 13.76 -32.51 -1.29
C LEU A 311 15.16 -32.41 -1.90
N ASP A 312 15.90 -31.37 -1.55
CA ASP A 312 17.15 -30.96 -2.21
C ASP A 312 18.39 -31.06 -1.31
N GLY A 313 18.32 -31.84 -0.22
CA GLY A 313 19.40 -31.97 0.77
C GLY A 313 20.73 -32.47 0.20
N ASP A 314 20.72 -33.20 -0.92
CA ASP A 314 21.95 -33.60 -1.64
C ASP A 314 22.69 -32.39 -2.23
N VAL A 315 21.97 -31.40 -2.77
CA VAL A 315 22.56 -30.18 -3.32
C VAL A 315 23.37 -29.43 -2.25
N LEU A 316 22.85 -29.35 -1.03
CA LEU A 316 23.58 -28.73 0.08
C LEU A 316 24.80 -29.54 0.50
N ARG A 317 24.68 -30.87 0.58
CA ARG A 317 25.81 -31.73 0.94
C ARG A 317 26.93 -31.66 -0.09
N GLU A 318 26.60 -31.66 -1.38
CA GLU A 318 27.58 -31.43 -2.44
C GLU A 318 28.20 -30.04 -2.38
N THR A 319 27.38 -29.01 -2.14
CA THR A 319 27.86 -27.63 -2.03
C THR A 319 28.82 -27.46 -0.84
N ALA A 320 28.49 -28.08 0.30
CA ALA A 320 29.34 -28.08 1.48
C ALA A 320 30.68 -28.77 1.22
N ARG A 321 30.66 -29.93 0.56
CA ARG A 321 31.88 -30.68 0.18
C ARG A 321 32.74 -29.88 -0.79
N GLU A 322 32.13 -29.26 -1.79
CA GLU A 322 32.85 -28.44 -2.77
C GLU A 322 33.45 -27.19 -2.12
N ALA A 323 32.71 -26.53 -1.22
CA ALA A 323 33.23 -25.42 -0.44
C ALA A 323 34.41 -25.85 0.43
N GLN A 324 34.30 -26.97 1.15
CA GLN A 324 35.39 -27.52 1.95
C GLN A 324 36.63 -27.83 1.11
N ARG A 325 36.44 -28.43 -0.07
CA ARG A 325 37.51 -28.75 -1.02
C ARG A 325 38.23 -27.48 -1.49
N LEU A 326 37.48 -26.51 -2.00
CA LEU A 326 38.02 -25.24 -2.48
C LEU A 326 38.70 -24.44 -1.37
N MET A 327 38.16 -24.43 -0.16
CA MET A 327 38.81 -23.79 0.99
C MET A 327 40.11 -24.49 1.40
N SER A 328 40.21 -25.82 1.24
CA SER A 328 41.41 -26.58 1.57
C SER A 328 42.52 -26.40 0.52
N GLU A 329 42.14 -26.25 -0.74
CA GLU A 329 43.05 -26.06 -1.88
C GLU A 329 43.44 -24.59 -2.08
N HIS A 330 42.74 -23.64 -1.46
CA HIS A 330 43.01 -22.22 -1.63
C HIS A 330 44.41 -21.83 -1.12
N PRO A 331 45.29 -21.28 -1.96
CA PRO A 331 46.63 -20.91 -1.54
C PRO A 331 46.60 -19.59 -0.77
N TYR A 332 46.71 -19.67 0.55
CA TYR A 332 47.01 -18.49 1.39
C TYR A 332 48.52 -18.25 1.37
N HIS A 333 48.98 -17.38 0.48
CA HIS A 333 50.41 -17.16 0.23
C HIS A 333 51.10 -16.42 1.38
N HIS A 334 52.16 -17.01 1.96
CA HIS A 334 53.17 -16.40 2.85
C HIS A 334 52.71 -15.56 4.07
N HIS A 335 51.41 -15.47 4.36
CA HIS A 335 50.88 -14.85 5.57
C HIS A 335 49.79 -15.72 6.19
N ARG A 336 49.51 -15.46 7.47
CA ARG A 336 48.31 -16.00 8.13
C ARG A 336 47.10 -15.27 7.53
N PRO A 337 46.14 -15.95 6.90
CA PRO A 337 44.99 -15.28 6.29
C PRO A 337 44.08 -14.72 7.38
N GLY A 338 43.42 -13.60 7.09
CA GLY A 338 42.40 -13.02 7.96
C GLY A 338 41.11 -13.85 7.94
N ASP A 339 40.25 -13.70 8.95
CA ASP A 339 38.99 -14.44 9.01
C ASP A 339 38.04 -14.06 7.86
N ASP A 340 37.98 -12.77 7.51
CA ASP A 340 37.17 -12.26 6.39
C ASP A 340 37.63 -12.81 5.03
N GLU A 341 38.94 -13.00 4.85
CA GLU A 341 39.51 -13.56 3.62
C GLU A 341 39.07 -15.02 3.44
N VAL A 342 39.20 -15.82 4.50
CA VAL A 342 38.77 -17.23 4.48
C VAL A 342 37.25 -17.34 4.31
N ALA A 343 36.49 -16.45 4.96
CA ALA A 343 35.04 -16.37 4.80
C ALA A 343 34.64 -16.03 3.35
N GLU A 344 35.39 -15.16 2.66
CA GLU A 344 35.12 -14.81 1.27
C GLU A 344 35.37 -15.99 0.31
N VAL A 345 36.41 -16.79 0.55
CA VAL A 345 36.66 -18.05 -0.20
C VAL A 345 35.48 -19.00 -0.04
N ALA A 346 35.03 -19.24 1.19
CA ALA A 346 33.88 -20.08 1.48
C ALA A 346 32.60 -19.56 0.80
N ARG A 347 32.35 -18.25 0.93
CA ARG A 347 31.20 -17.57 0.33
C ARG A 347 31.17 -17.73 -1.18
N SER A 348 32.31 -17.47 -1.85
CA SER A 348 32.45 -17.55 -3.30
C SER A 348 32.28 -18.98 -3.82
N ALA A 349 32.84 -19.97 -3.12
CA ALA A 349 32.67 -21.39 -3.47
C ALA A 349 31.20 -21.84 -3.40
N VAL A 350 30.53 -21.55 -2.28
CA VAL A 350 29.11 -21.87 -2.07
C VAL A 350 28.23 -21.17 -3.11
N ARG A 351 28.44 -19.87 -3.34
CA ARG A 351 27.66 -19.10 -4.32
C ARG A 351 27.78 -19.70 -5.73
N ARG A 352 28.99 -20.02 -6.17
CA ARG A 352 29.24 -20.54 -7.53
C ARG A 352 28.60 -21.91 -7.73
N LYS A 353 28.74 -22.83 -6.76
CA LYS A 353 28.16 -24.17 -6.85
C LYS A 353 26.64 -24.12 -6.81
N LEU A 354 26.03 -23.29 -5.95
CA LEU A 354 24.57 -23.13 -5.94
C LEU A 354 24.06 -22.51 -7.23
N GLU A 355 24.72 -21.51 -7.77
CA GLU A 355 24.33 -20.96 -9.07
C GLU A 355 24.36 -22.02 -10.17
N ALA A 356 25.39 -22.85 -10.22
CA ALA A 356 25.48 -23.94 -11.19
C ALA A 356 24.40 -25.02 -10.97
N SER A 357 24.05 -25.31 -9.73
CA SER A 357 23.09 -26.37 -9.38
C SER A 357 21.63 -25.94 -9.52
N ILE A 358 21.28 -24.71 -9.16
CA ILE A 358 19.88 -24.25 -9.10
C ILE A 358 19.57 -23.03 -9.98
N GLY A 359 20.56 -22.50 -10.72
CA GLY A 359 20.39 -21.35 -11.61
C GLY A 359 20.09 -20.03 -10.90
N ARG A 360 20.32 -19.96 -9.58
CA ARG A 360 20.04 -18.79 -8.74
C ARG A 360 21.23 -18.44 -7.86
N ARG A 361 21.39 -17.14 -7.58
CA ARG A 361 22.45 -16.60 -6.72
C ARG A 361 21.87 -16.14 -5.37
N PRO A 362 21.81 -17.01 -4.35
CA PRO A 362 21.35 -16.61 -3.03
C PRO A 362 22.31 -15.62 -2.37
N MET A 363 21.81 -14.88 -1.39
CA MET A 363 22.68 -14.19 -0.44
C MET A 363 23.47 -15.25 0.33
N VAL A 364 24.78 -15.08 0.46
CA VAL A 364 25.64 -16.03 1.20
C VAL A 364 26.37 -15.25 2.27
N LEU A 365 26.15 -15.62 3.53
CA LEU A 365 26.89 -15.10 4.67
C LEU A 365 27.77 -16.23 5.21
N ALA A 366 29.08 -16.00 5.22
CA ALA A 366 30.04 -16.96 5.72
C ALA A 366 30.61 -16.49 7.07
N GLN A 367 30.63 -17.40 8.02
CA GLN A 367 31.28 -17.23 9.31
C GLN A 367 32.34 -18.31 9.47
N VAL A 368 33.53 -17.89 9.88
CA VAL A 368 34.63 -18.78 10.19
C VAL A 368 34.95 -18.71 11.67
N VAL A 369 35.28 -19.85 12.26
CA VAL A 369 35.65 -19.98 13.67
C VAL A 369 37.01 -20.67 13.73
N ARG A 370 37.98 -20.07 14.40
CA ARG A 370 39.28 -20.73 14.55
C ARG A 370 39.24 -21.80 15.63
N ALA A 371 39.70 -22.98 15.29
CA ALA A 371 40.04 -24.00 16.28
C ALA A 371 41.15 -23.43 17.19
N ARG A 372 40.97 -23.58 18.51
CA ARG A 372 41.96 -23.17 19.51
C ARG A 372 43.19 -24.06 19.47
#